data_AF-A0A4S8LQ62-F1
#
_entry.id   AF-A0A4S8LQ62-F1
#
_cell.length_a   1.000
_cell.length_b   1.000
_cell.length_c   1.000
_cell.angle_alpha   90.00
_cell.angle_beta   90.00
_cell.angle_gamma   90.00
#
_symmetry.space_group_name_H-M   'P 1'
#
loop_
_entity.id
_entity.type
_entity.pdbx_description
1 polymer ?
#
loop_
_entity_poly.entity_id
_entity_poly.type
_entity_poly.pdbx_seq_one_letter_code
_entity_poly.pdbx_strand_id
1 'polypeptide(L)'
;MTRTAFSSSDNEDSFLDYALPRCPRHQADCLNDLIPLAPSFTTTQPSKMATKSYLARVVHNLFRPGSYLQDIEVCPRRLINTHSLKLVDFREREIPHYAIISHRWGNEEVGLQEFRRPTRQTKRKLGYRKIFNACEQARLDNLDYLWIDTCCINQEDQGDVHRNIKSMFAYYQNSRVCYAYLFDILGPGNDLGSSQWFDRAWTLQELLAPPDVFFFTCSWLYIGRRSQRSREIGNVTGIPHTVLRGDVRVQEIDVAERMSWSILRESTRPQDRAYCLLGILGVSIEPDYTENVLEAFNRLQDAFVKKYPDEVGELGGGTIKDLFNMLVNQSYHARGIKMKEADMK
;
A
#
# COMPACT_ATOMS: atom_id res chain seq x y z
N MET A 1 -14.09 68.41 -9.72
CA MET A 1 -12.68 68.60 -10.15
C MET A 1 -11.83 67.61 -9.37
N THR A 2 -11.72 66.37 -9.85
CA THR A 2 -10.55 65.83 -10.57
C THR A 2 -9.25 65.82 -9.78
N ARG A 3 -8.83 64.62 -9.33
CA ARG A 3 -7.49 64.06 -9.64
C ARG A 3 -7.44 62.54 -9.39
N THR A 4 -7.52 61.82 -10.51
CA THR A 4 -6.73 60.63 -10.91
C THR A 4 -5.21 60.84 -10.66
N ALA A 5 -4.29 59.87 -10.56
CA ALA A 5 -4.20 58.44 -10.90
C ALA A 5 -2.87 57.83 -10.32
N PHE A 6 -2.84 56.48 -10.13
CA PHE A 6 -1.79 55.44 -10.39
C PHE A 6 -0.29 55.71 -10.09
N SER A 7 0.62 54.78 -9.72
CA SER A 7 0.75 53.31 -9.65
C SER A 7 2.03 52.97 -8.85
N SER A 8 2.13 51.84 -8.13
CA SER A 8 3.00 50.67 -8.42
C SER A 8 2.96 49.76 -7.17
N SER A 9 2.30 48.60 -7.26
CA SER A 9 2.88 47.25 -7.46
C SER A 9 3.70 46.74 -6.27
N ASP A 10 3.05 45.97 -5.39
CA ASP A 10 3.62 44.84 -4.65
C ASP A 10 2.44 43.93 -4.24
N ASN A 11 2.19 42.90 -5.05
CA ASN A 11 1.31 41.79 -4.69
C ASN A 11 2.16 40.74 -3.99
N GLU A 12 2.11 40.72 -2.65
CA GLU A 12 2.39 39.51 -1.90
C GLU A 12 1.13 38.63 -1.97
N ASP A 13 1.13 37.65 -2.88
CA ASP A 13 0.11 36.62 -2.93
C ASP A 13 0.29 35.64 -1.77
N SER A 14 -0.67 35.71 -0.86
CA SER A 14 -0.87 34.83 0.29
C SER A 14 -1.04 33.38 -0.14
N PHE A 15 -0.12 32.51 0.27
CA PHE A 15 -0.34 31.06 0.28
C PHE A 15 -1.48 30.74 1.26
N LEU A 16 -2.61 30.29 0.72
CA LEU A 16 -3.75 29.81 1.49
C LEU A 16 -3.41 28.48 2.16
N ASP A 17 -3.39 28.57 3.49
CA ASP A 17 -3.27 27.53 4.49
C ASP A 17 -4.49 26.57 4.41
N TYR A 18 -4.34 25.42 3.74
CA TYR A 18 -5.35 24.37 3.78
C TYR A 18 -5.10 23.48 5.01
N ALA A 19 -5.86 23.77 6.06
CA ALA A 19 -5.92 23.01 7.30
C ALA A 19 -6.24 21.53 7.06
N LEU A 20 -5.30 20.66 7.44
CA LEU A 20 -5.50 19.22 7.58
C LEU A 20 -6.60 18.94 8.65
N PRO A 21 -7.47 17.92 8.47
CA PRO A 21 -8.41 17.52 9.49
C PRO A 21 -7.68 17.12 10.77
N ARG A 22 -8.05 17.75 11.90
CA ARG A 22 -7.52 17.44 13.22
C ARG A 22 -7.89 16.01 13.62
N CYS A 23 -6.89 15.13 13.68
CA CYS A 23 -6.99 13.82 14.32
C CYS A 23 -7.26 14.01 15.83
N PRO A 24 -8.18 13.26 16.47
CA PRO A 24 -8.45 13.39 17.89
C PRO A 24 -7.18 13.10 18.72
N ARG A 25 -6.82 14.03 19.60
CA ARG A 25 -5.70 13.92 20.55
C ARG A 25 -5.88 12.72 21.48
N HIS A 26 -5.30 11.57 21.17
CA HIS A 26 -5.02 10.48 22.12
C HIS A 26 -3.79 9.64 21.70
N GLN A 27 -2.75 10.27 21.12
CA GLN A 27 -1.52 9.58 20.68
C GLN A 27 -0.34 9.67 21.67
N ALA A 28 -0.45 10.39 22.78
CA ALA A 28 0.68 10.63 23.68
C ALA A 28 0.64 9.87 25.02
N ASP A 29 -0.52 9.36 25.47
CA ASP A 29 -0.68 8.88 26.85
C ASP A 29 -0.64 7.35 27.02
N CYS A 30 -0.49 6.57 25.93
CA CYS A 30 -0.53 5.10 26.02
C CYS A 30 0.84 4.41 26.18
N LEU A 31 1.95 5.15 26.35
CA LEU A 31 3.30 4.56 26.39
C LEU A 31 4.05 4.70 27.73
N ASN A 32 3.50 5.41 28.73
CA ASN A 32 4.20 5.61 30.02
C ASN A 32 3.59 4.90 31.22
N ASP A 33 2.33 4.47 31.16
CA ASP A 33 1.71 3.75 32.27
C ASP A 33 1.18 2.42 31.75
N LEU A 34 1.91 1.35 32.05
CA LEU A 34 1.45 -0.04 32.29
C LEU A 34 2.69 -0.96 32.32
N ILE A 35 3.44 -0.88 33.42
CA ILE A 35 4.15 -2.06 33.95
C ILE A 35 3.34 -2.56 35.14
N PRO A 36 2.45 -3.55 34.97
CA PRO A 36 2.14 -4.48 36.04
C PRO A 36 3.07 -5.67 35.88
N LEU A 37 3.92 -5.89 36.88
CA LEU A 37 4.48 -7.20 37.16
C LEU A 37 3.31 -8.19 37.27
N ALA A 38 3.20 -9.09 36.29
CA ALA A 38 2.21 -10.17 36.27
C ALA A 38 2.90 -11.50 35.91
N PRO A 39 2.38 -12.63 36.43
CA PRO A 39 3.17 -13.79 36.82
C PRO A 39 3.61 -14.64 35.62
N SER A 40 4.68 -15.40 35.85
CA SER A 40 5.25 -16.40 34.94
C SER A 40 4.19 -17.37 34.41
N PHE A 41 3.64 -17.07 33.24
CA PHE A 41 2.94 -18.01 32.38
C PHE A 41 3.85 -18.35 31.20
N THR A 42 4.32 -19.60 31.17
CA THR A 42 5.01 -20.20 30.03
C THR A 42 4.04 -20.34 28.86
N THR A 43 3.92 -19.29 28.06
CA THR A 43 3.31 -19.38 26.74
C THR A 43 4.43 -19.58 25.73
N THR A 44 4.53 -20.79 25.20
CA THR A 44 5.45 -21.16 24.13
C THR A 44 5.32 -20.19 22.95
N GLN A 45 6.34 -19.34 22.76
CA GLN A 45 6.56 -18.64 21.50
C GLN A 45 6.61 -19.66 20.36
N PRO A 46 6.03 -19.39 19.18
CA PRO A 46 6.24 -20.23 18.02
C PRO A 46 7.75 -20.32 17.76
N SER A 47 8.27 -21.55 17.76
CA SER A 47 9.70 -21.82 17.72
C SER A 47 10.39 -21.17 16.51
N LYS A 48 11.64 -20.73 16.70
CA LYS A 48 12.59 -20.26 15.67
C LYS A 48 12.77 -21.25 14.47
N MET A 49 12.18 -22.45 14.51
CA MET A 49 12.20 -23.43 13.42
C MET A 49 11.16 -23.18 12.32
N ALA A 50 10.04 -22.51 12.62
CA ALA A 50 8.95 -22.34 11.65
C ALA A 50 9.31 -21.42 10.47
N THR A 51 10.16 -20.40 10.70
CA THR A 51 10.60 -19.42 9.68
C THR A 51 11.69 -19.99 8.76
N LYS A 52 12.67 -20.73 9.29
CA LYS A 52 13.72 -21.37 8.46
C LYS A 52 13.19 -22.41 7.48
N SER A 53 12.16 -23.17 7.86
CA SER A 53 11.52 -24.17 6.98
C SER A 53 10.68 -23.53 5.85
N TYR A 54 10.25 -22.28 6.01
CA TYR A 54 9.29 -21.64 5.11
C TYR A 54 9.95 -21.13 3.83
N LEU A 55 11.09 -20.43 3.90
CA LEU A 55 11.78 -19.93 2.71
C LEU A 55 12.21 -21.03 1.75
N ALA A 56 12.70 -22.17 2.26
CA ALA A 56 13.05 -23.32 1.43
C ALA A 56 11.85 -23.86 0.62
N ARG A 57 10.63 -23.83 1.18
CA ARG A 57 9.40 -24.24 0.50
C ARG A 57 8.86 -23.18 -0.47
N VAL A 58 9.10 -21.92 -0.16
CA VAL A 58 8.58 -20.77 -0.89
C VAL A 58 9.45 -20.48 -2.12
N VAL A 59 10.76 -20.78 -2.10
CA VAL A 59 11.64 -20.63 -3.28
C VAL A 59 11.27 -21.65 -4.37
N HIS A 60 10.86 -22.86 -3.99
CA HIS A 60 10.63 -23.94 -4.95
C HIS A 60 9.27 -23.89 -5.66
N ASN A 61 8.28 -23.16 -5.13
CA ASN A 61 6.89 -23.18 -5.65
C ASN A 61 6.39 -21.86 -6.26
N LEU A 62 7.08 -20.73 -6.09
CA LEU A 62 6.55 -19.40 -6.46
C LEU A 62 7.00 -18.84 -7.81
N PHE A 63 7.93 -19.49 -8.50
CA PHE A 63 8.33 -19.09 -9.85
C PHE A 63 7.73 -20.05 -10.88
N ARG A 64 6.43 -19.88 -11.15
CA ARG A 64 5.83 -20.40 -12.39
C ARG A 64 6.10 -19.34 -13.49
N PRO A 65 6.93 -19.62 -14.50
CA PRO A 65 7.17 -18.68 -15.58
C PRO A 65 5.87 -18.40 -16.34
N GLY A 66 5.52 -17.13 -16.57
CA GLY A 66 4.45 -16.72 -17.50
C GLY A 66 3.18 -16.09 -16.91
N SER A 67 3.15 -15.66 -15.63
CA SER A 67 1.94 -15.09 -15.00
C SER A 67 2.09 -13.65 -14.50
N TYR A 68 3.10 -12.91 -14.96
CA TYR A 68 3.37 -11.56 -14.44
C TYR A 68 2.62 -10.50 -15.25
N LEU A 69 1.93 -9.58 -14.55
CA LEU A 69 1.27 -8.43 -15.18
C LEU A 69 2.28 -7.40 -15.67
N GLN A 70 3.43 -7.35 -15.01
CA GLN A 70 4.55 -6.46 -15.29
C GLN A 70 5.83 -7.30 -15.36
N ASP A 71 6.83 -6.81 -16.08
CA ASP A 71 8.07 -7.54 -16.31
C ASP A 71 8.79 -7.88 -14.99
N ILE A 72 9.36 -9.10 -14.91
CA ILE A 72 10.16 -9.55 -13.77
C ILE A 72 11.38 -8.64 -13.55
N GLU A 73 11.84 -7.95 -14.61
CA GLU A 73 12.94 -7.01 -14.55
C GLU A 73 12.57 -5.66 -13.87
N VAL A 74 11.28 -5.37 -13.66
CA VAL A 74 10.85 -4.12 -13.02
C VAL A 74 10.96 -4.24 -11.49
N CYS A 75 12.07 -3.75 -10.97
CA CYS A 75 12.35 -3.72 -9.53
C CYS A 75 12.75 -2.29 -9.09
N PRO A 76 12.57 -1.97 -7.79
CA PRO A 76 12.91 -0.64 -7.28
C PRO A 76 14.43 -0.43 -7.30
N ARG A 77 14.87 0.73 -7.76
CA ARG A 77 16.30 1.05 -7.88
C ARG A 77 16.96 1.45 -6.56
N ARG A 78 16.18 1.78 -5.53
CA ARG A 78 16.69 2.19 -4.22
C ARG A 78 16.15 1.25 -3.16
N LEU A 79 17.05 0.64 -2.40
CA LEU A 79 16.72 -0.29 -1.32
C LEU A 79 17.50 0.09 -0.06
N ILE A 80 16.98 -0.34 1.10
CA ILE A 80 17.68 -0.26 2.37
C ILE A 80 18.44 -1.56 2.58
N ASN A 81 19.75 -1.49 2.80
CA ASN A 81 20.53 -2.63 3.26
C ASN A 81 20.19 -2.92 4.74
N THR A 82 19.68 -4.12 5.01
CA THR A 82 19.07 -4.47 6.30
C THR A 82 20.08 -4.61 7.46
N HIS A 83 21.36 -4.78 7.15
CA HIS A 83 22.43 -4.87 8.15
C HIS A 83 22.96 -3.49 8.55
N SER A 84 23.20 -2.63 7.55
CA SER A 84 23.81 -1.32 7.74
C SER A 84 22.82 -0.18 7.98
N LEU A 85 21.53 -0.40 7.66
CA LEU A 85 20.47 0.61 7.64
C LEU A 85 20.82 1.81 6.76
N LYS A 86 21.47 1.56 5.62
CA LYS A 86 21.82 2.56 4.61
C LYS A 86 21.08 2.30 3.32
N LEU A 87 20.75 3.38 2.61
CA LEU A 87 20.18 3.31 1.27
C LEU A 87 21.27 2.96 0.25
N VAL A 88 20.93 2.08 -0.67
CA VAL A 88 21.76 1.62 -1.77
C VAL A 88 20.99 1.86 -3.07
N ASP A 89 21.59 2.59 -4.00
CA ASP A 89 21.04 2.82 -5.34
C ASP A 89 21.67 1.82 -6.34
N PHE A 90 20.85 0.99 -6.97
CA PHE A 90 21.21 0.02 -7.99
C PHE A 90 21.07 0.62 -9.39
N ARG A 91 22.11 0.50 -10.20
CA ARG A 91 22.18 1.07 -11.56
C ARG A 91 22.01 0.03 -12.68
N GLU A 92 22.15 -1.26 -12.38
CA GLU A 92 22.16 -2.38 -13.34
C GLU A 92 20.94 -3.31 -13.18
N ARG A 93 20.77 -4.26 -14.12
CA ARG A 93 19.58 -5.13 -14.24
C ARG A 93 19.40 -6.15 -13.11
N GLU A 94 20.44 -6.47 -12.35
CA GLU A 94 20.33 -7.42 -11.24
C GLU A 94 20.03 -6.70 -9.93
N ILE A 95 18.75 -6.43 -9.70
CA ILE A 95 18.27 -6.00 -8.38
C ILE A 95 18.16 -7.26 -7.50
N PRO A 96 18.85 -7.32 -6.33
CA PRO A 96 18.84 -8.50 -5.48
C PRO A 96 17.46 -8.74 -4.89
N HIS A 97 17.19 -9.96 -4.42
CA HIS A 97 15.97 -10.26 -3.69
C HIS A 97 15.79 -9.32 -2.49
N TYR A 98 14.58 -8.82 -2.31
CA TYR A 98 14.24 -7.86 -1.25
C TYR A 98 12.91 -8.21 -0.59
N ALA A 99 12.77 -7.83 0.68
CA ALA A 99 11.48 -7.70 1.34
C ALA A 99 10.87 -6.33 1.01
N ILE A 100 9.55 -6.22 1.07
CA ILE A 100 8.84 -4.94 0.89
C ILE A 100 7.93 -4.66 2.08
N ILE A 101 7.80 -3.40 2.50
CA ILE A 101 6.89 -3.00 3.58
C ILE A 101 5.67 -2.33 2.97
N SER A 102 4.50 -2.81 3.36
CA SER A 102 3.23 -2.12 3.19
C SER A 102 2.82 -1.48 4.52
N HIS A 103 2.41 -0.21 4.49
CA HIS A 103 1.98 0.51 5.68
C HIS A 103 1.10 1.72 5.34
N ARG A 104 0.43 2.28 6.35
CA ARG A 104 -0.19 3.60 6.26
C ARG A 104 0.74 4.67 6.83
N TRP A 105 0.95 5.74 6.07
CA TRP A 105 1.78 6.86 6.50
C TRP A 105 1.15 7.52 7.75
N GLY A 106 1.94 7.63 8.81
CA GLY A 106 1.57 8.31 10.05
C GLY A 106 2.28 9.65 10.24
N ASN A 107 2.09 10.26 11.42
CA ASN A 107 2.65 11.56 11.76
C ASN A 107 4.17 11.56 11.98
N GLU A 108 4.75 10.39 12.29
CA GLU A 108 6.17 10.23 12.63
C GLU A 108 6.93 9.39 11.59
N GLU A 109 6.56 9.52 10.32
CA GLU A 109 7.30 8.90 9.23
C GLU A 109 8.69 9.52 9.05
N VAL A 110 9.57 8.73 8.43
CA VAL A 110 10.93 9.15 8.05
C VAL A 110 11.01 9.13 6.55
N GLY A 111 11.32 10.29 5.95
CA GLY A 111 11.51 10.44 4.52
C GLY A 111 12.94 10.09 4.07
N LEU A 112 13.14 10.01 2.75
CA LEU A 112 14.44 9.72 2.11
C LEU A 112 15.62 10.53 2.69
N GLN A 113 15.53 11.86 2.72
CA GLN A 113 16.66 12.71 3.16
C GLN A 113 16.96 12.52 4.65
N GLU A 114 15.92 12.41 5.46
CA GLU A 114 16.05 12.19 6.89
C GLU A 114 16.67 10.81 7.19
N PHE A 115 16.27 9.77 6.45
CA PHE A 115 16.80 8.42 6.60
C PHE A 115 18.28 8.31 6.16
N ARG A 116 18.70 9.09 5.15
CA ARG A 116 20.12 9.15 4.72
C ARG A 116 21.05 9.67 5.81
N ARG A 117 20.58 10.60 6.65
CA ARG A 117 21.36 11.25 7.71
C ARG A 117 20.56 11.30 9.01
N PRO A 118 20.32 10.13 9.66
CA PRO A 118 19.40 10.07 10.79
C PRO A 118 20.01 10.74 12.02
N THR A 119 19.29 11.70 12.58
CA THR A 119 19.65 12.34 13.85
C THR A 119 19.24 11.47 15.05
N ARG A 120 19.63 11.85 16.27
CA ARG A 120 19.12 11.21 17.49
C ARG A 120 17.59 11.30 17.61
N GLN A 121 16.99 12.38 17.12
CA GLN A 121 15.54 12.56 17.12
C GLN A 121 14.87 11.68 16.07
N THR A 122 15.43 11.61 14.86
CA THR A 122 14.97 10.69 13.80
C THR A 122 14.88 9.26 14.30
N LYS A 123 15.90 8.77 15.02
CA LYS A 123 15.92 7.40 15.55
C LYS A 123 14.85 7.10 16.60
N ARG A 124 14.23 8.13 17.20
CA ARG A 124 13.14 7.98 18.18
C ARG A 124 11.76 7.93 17.52
N LYS A 125 11.62 8.42 16.28
CA LYS A 125 10.36 8.40 15.54
C LYS A 125 9.84 6.98 15.35
N LEU A 126 8.52 6.80 15.43
CA LEU A 126 7.87 5.52 15.18
C LEU A 126 8.17 4.97 13.77
N GLY A 127 8.22 5.83 12.76
CA GLY A 127 8.57 5.44 11.38
C GLY A 127 9.98 4.85 11.28
N TYR A 128 10.95 5.38 12.03
CA TYR A 128 12.32 4.82 12.06
C TYR A 128 12.34 3.45 12.74
N ARG A 129 11.67 3.31 13.89
CA ARG A 129 11.58 2.04 14.63
C ARG A 129 10.89 0.96 13.81
N LYS A 130 9.84 1.31 13.05
CA LYS A 130 9.19 0.43 12.08
C LYS A 130 10.19 -0.09 11.05
N ILE A 131 10.98 0.78 10.41
CA ILE A 131 11.99 0.39 9.43
C ILE A 131 13.08 -0.50 10.05
N PHE A 132 13.54 -0.15 11.26
CA PHE A 132 14.52 -0.92 12.00
C PHE A 132 14.04 -2.36 12.23
N ASN A 133 12.86 -2.53 12.81
CA ASN A 133 12.29 -3.86 13.08
C ASN A 133 11.99 -4.64 11.79
N ALA A 134 11.58 -3.96 10.72
CA ALA A 134 11.42 -4.57 9.42
C ALA A 134 12.74 -5.11 8.85
N CYS A 135 13.85 -4.40 9.06
CA CYS A 135 15.18 -4.89 8.70
C CYS A 135 15.58 -6.11 9.54
N GLU A 136 15.28 -6.12 10.85
CA GLU A 136 15.46 -7.31 11.69
C GLU A 136 14.69 -8.51 11.13
N GLN A 137 13.41 -8.32 10.81
CA GLN A 137 12.56 -9.37 10.25
C GLN A 137 13.07 -9.86 8.89
N ALA A 138 13.46 -8.94 8.00
CA ALA A 138 14.06 -9.27 6.71
C ALA A 138 15.34 -10.12 6.88
N ARG A 139 16.20 -9.81 7.84
CA ARG A 139 17.39 -10.62 8.14
C ARG A 139 17.05 -12.01 8.66
N LEU A 140 16.02 -12.14 9.50
CA LEU A 140 15.50 -13.46 9.92
C LEU A 140 15.00 -14.28 8.73
N ASP A 141 14.48 -13.59 7.71
CA ASP A 141 14.03 -14.17 6.46
C ASP A 141 15.13 -14.22 5.36
N ASN A 142 16.41 -14.05 5.74
CA ASN A 142 17.58 -14.09 4.84
C ASN A 142 17.48 -13.13 3.64
N LEU A 143 16.94 -11.93 3.88
CA LEU A 143 16.87 -10.85 2.91
C LEU A 143 17.74 -9.68 3.35
N ASP A 144 18.76 -9.39 2.55
CA ASP A 144 19.73 -8.31 2.82
C ASP A 144 19.20 -6.93 2.44
N TYR A 145 18.05 -6.88 1.75
CA TYR A 145 17.47 -5.66 1.22
C TYR A 145 15.98 -5.55 1.56
N LEU A 146 15.57 -4.31 1.81
CA LEU A 146 14.22 -3.94 2.15
C LEU A 146 13.79 -2.70 1.36
N TRP A 147 12.57 -2.71 0.85
CA TRP A 147 11.95 -1.53 0.23
C TRP A 147 10.83 -0.98 1.10
N ILE A 148 10.77 0.34 1.20
CA ILE A 148 9.66 1.11 1.78
C ILE A 148 9.57 2.44 1.02
N ASP A 149 8.37 2.79 0.59
CA ASP A 149 8.08 3.97 -0.23
C ASP A 149 8.56 5.29 0.37
N THR A 150 8.36 5.51 1.67
CA THR A 150 8.75 6.75 2.38
C THR A 150 10.24 7.06 2.29
N CYS A 151 11.09 6.03 2.26
CA CYS A 151 12.55 6.17 2.22
C CYS A 151 13.15 5.86 0.85
N CYS A 152 12.50 5.04 0.03
CA CYS A 152 13.06 4.59 -1.24
C CYS A 152 12.63 5.45 -2.43
N ILE A 153 11.52 6.18 -2.31
CA ILE A 153 11.06 7.14 -3.33
C ILE A 153 11.48 8.54 -2.93
N ASN A 154 12.09 9.29 -3.85
CA ASN A 154 12.32 10.71 -3.63
C ASN A 154 11.02 11.50 -3.87
N GLN A 155 10.30 11.80 -2.80
CA GLN A 155 9.03 12.54 -2.85
C GLN A 155 9.19 14.01 -3.34
N GLU A 156 10.42 14.52 -3.34
CA GLU A 156 10.76 15.86 -3.85
C GLU A 156 11.05 15.87 -5.36
N ASP A 157 11.20 14.71 -6.00
CA ASP A 157 11.42 14.56 -7.43
C ASP A 157 10.17 13.97 -8.10
N GLN A 158 9.41 14.81 -8.80
CA GLN A 158 8.19 14.38 -9.51
C GLN A 158 8.48 13.27 -10.53
N GLY A 159 9.64 13.30 -11.18
CA GLY A 159 10.05 12.23 -12.10
C GLY A 159 10.25 10.90 -11.37
N ASP A 160 10.79 10.92 -10.16
CA ASP A 160 10.92 9.72 -9.32
C ASP A 160 9.54 9.21 -8.87
N VAL A 161 8.68 10.10 -8.37
CA VAL A 161 7.31 9.77 -7.98
C VAL A 161 6.55 9.12 -9.15
N HIS A 162 6.56 9.72 -10.33
CA HIS A 162 5.87 9.19 -11.51
C HIS A 162 6.40 7.80 -11.93
N ARG A 163 7.72 7.61 -11.94
CA ARG A 163 8.32 6.30 -12.25
C ARG A 163 7.87 5.22 -11.27
N ASN A 164 7.88 5.55 -9.97
CA ASN A 164 7.52 4.59 -8.93
C ASN A 164 6.02 4.28 -8.95
N ILE A 165 5.12 5.26 -9.10
CA ILE A 165 3.67 5.03 -9.21
C ILE A 165 3.33 4.00 -10.29
N LYS A 166 3.92 4.12 -11.48
CA LYS A 166 3.68 3.19 -12.60
C LYS A 166 4.18 1.77 -12.31
N SER A 167 5.16 1.64 -11.42
CA SER A 167 5.90 0.40 -11.15
C SER A 167 5.58 -0.21 -9.79
N MET A 168 4.72 0.41 -8.98
CA MET A 168 4.40 -0.04 -7.62
C MET A 168 3.95 -1.51 -7.61
N PHE A 169 3.03 -1.88 -8.51
CA PHE A 169 2.55 -3.25 -8.61
C PHE A 169 3.70 -4.24 -8.84
N ALA A 170 4.58 -3.99 -9.82
CA ALA A 170 5.76 -4.80 -10.07
C ALA A 170 6.66 -4.88 -8.85
N TYR A 171 6.90 -3.79 -8.14
CA TYR A 171 7.78 -3.82 -6.97
C TYR A 171 7.24 -4.74 -5.88
N TYR A 172 5.93 -4.73 -5.66
CA TYR A 172 5.30 -5.67 -4.73
C TYR A 172 5.30 -7.10 -5.29
N GLN A 173 4.98 -7.28 -6.57
CA GLN A 173 4.95 -8.58 -7.26
C GLN A 173 6.32 -9.28 -7.30
N ASN A 174 7.39 -8.52 -7.54
CA ASN A 174 8.77 -9.00 -7.66
C ASN A 174 9.50 -9.02 -6.32
N SER A 175 8.85 -8.58 -5.23
CA SER A 175 9.37 -8.75 -3.88
C SER A 175 9.34 -10.23 -3.46
N ARG A 176 10.20 -10.59 -2.50
CA ARG A 176 10.20 -11.94 -1.94
C ARG A 176 9.02 -12.19 -1.01
N VAL A 177 8.68 -11.16 -0.24
CA VAL A 177 7.66 -11.14 0.81
C VAL A 177 7.26 -9.70 1.10
N CYS A 178 5.98 -9.47 1.39
CA CYS A 178 5.49 -8.20 1.90
C CYS A 178 5.20 -8.28 3.41
N TYR A 179 5.73 -7.33 4.16
CA TYR A 179 5.40 -7.12 5.57
C TYR A 179 4.36 -6.00 5.67
N ALA A 180 3.11 -6.36 5.97
CA ALA A 180 2.05 -5.40 6.25
C ALA A 180 2.12 -4.97 7.73
N TYR A 181 2.56 -3.73 7.96
CA TYR A 181 2.65 -3.14 9.29
C TYR A 181 1.36 -2.41 9.65
N LEU A 182 0.70 -2.90 10.70
CA LEU A 182 -0.60 -2.41 11.16
C LEU A 182 -0.41 -1.59 12.43
N PHE A 183 -0.30 -0.27 12.27
CA PHE A 183 0.00 0.64 13.39
C PHE A 183 -1.11 0.70 14.45
N ASP A 184 -2.33 0.31 14.09
CA ASP A 184 -3.55 0.38 14.89
C ASP A 184 -3.98 -0.95 15.52
N ILE A 185 -3.22 -2.01 15.25
CA ILE A 185 -3.41 -3.32 15.89
C ILE A 185 -2.43 -3.42 17.05
N LEU A 186 -2.96 -3.51 18.28
CA LEU A 186 -2.15 -3.50 19.51
C LEU A 186 -1.67 -4.90 19.92
N GLY A 187 -2.38 -5.96 19.50
CA GLY A 187 -2.07 -7.32 19.90
C GLY A 187 -2.75 -8.39 19.03
N PRO A 188 -2.45 -9.68 19.28
CA PRO A 188 -2.89 -10.80 18.43
C PRO A 188 -4.38 -11.14 18.60
N GLY A 189 -5.03 -10.63 19.65
CA GLY A 189 -6.47 -10.79 19.87
C GLY A 189 -7.34 -9.74 19.18
N ASN A 190 -6.73 -8.72 18.54
CA ASN A 190 -7.48 -7.72 17.79
C ASN A 190 -7.91 -8.30 16.44
N ASP A 191 -9.10 -7.92 16.00
CA ASP A 191 -9.64 -8.25 14.68
C ASP A 191 -8.78 -7.60 13.59
N LEU A 192 -8.12 -8.39 12.75
CA LEU A 192 -7.30 -7.88 11.64
C LEU A 192 -8.18 -7.07 10.68
N GLY A 193 -9.43 -7.51 10.49
CA GLY A 193 -10.40 -6.82 9.64
C GLY A 193 -10.73 -5.40 10.10
N SER A 194 -10.50 -5.08 11.38
CA SER A 194 -10.69 -3.72 11.91
C SER A 194 -9.56 -2.75 11.60
N SER A 195 -8.44 -3.22 11.02
CA SER A 195 -7.31 -2.36 10.73
C SER A 195 -7.64 -1.38 9.62
N GLN A 196 -7.37 -0.11 9.89
CA GLN A 196 -7.42 1.00 8.95
C GLN A 196 -6.52 0.77 7.73
N TRP A 197 -5.58 -0.18 7.77
CA TRP A 197 -4.78 -0.59 6.62
C TRP A 197 -5.66 -1.03 5.42
N PHE A 198 -6.79 -1.68 5.67
CA PHE A 198 -7.71 -2.11 4.60
C PHE A 198 -8.46 -0.95 3.95
N ASP A 199 -8.52 0.22 4.60
CA ASP A 199 -9.18 1.41 4.07
C ASP A 199 -8.27 2.18 3.11
N ARG A 200 -6.96 1.93 3.03
CA ARG A 200 -6.09 2.71 2.14
C ARG A 200 -6.18 2.19 0.70
N ALA A 201 -6.33 3.09 -0.27
CA ALA A 201 -6.45 2.73 -1.70
C ALA A 201 -5.27 1.90 -2.20
N TRP A 202 -4.04 2.36 -1.94
CA TRP A 202 -2.81 1.69 -2.41
C TRP A 202 -2.61 0.29 -1.83
N THR A 203 -3.04 0.04 -0.58
CA THR A 203 -2.85 -1.28 0.06
C THR A 203 -3.59 -2.40 -0.65
N LEU A 204 -4.49 -2.10 -1.59
CA LEU A 204 -5.09 -3.09 -2.48
C LEU A 204 -4.03 -3.80 -3.34
N GLN A 205 -3.15 -3.03 -4.00
CA GLN A 205 -2.04 -3.62 -4.77
C GLN A 205 -1.06 -4.32 -3.85
N GLU A 206 -0.81 -3.75 -2.67
CA GLU A 206 0.13 -4.29 -1.68
C GLU A 206 -0.37 -5.60 -1.06
N LEU A 207 -1.69 -5.83 -1.05
CA LEU A 207 -2.32 -7.09 -0.65
C LEU A 207 -2.23 -8.16 -1.75
N LEU A 208 -2.41 -7.76 -3.01
CA LEU A 208 -2.68 -8.67 -4.12
C LEU A 208 -1.46 -9.01 -4.97
N ALA A 209 -0.53 -8.07 -5.11
CA ALA A 209 0.65 -8.23 -5.96
C ALA A 209 1.71 -9.18 -5.36
N PRO A 210 2.08 -9.07 -4.06
CA PRO A 210 3.14 -9.89 -3.51
C PRO A 210 2.84 -11.39 -3.52
N PRO A 211 3.88 -12.24 -3.62
CA PRO A 211 3.68 -13.68 -3.53
C PRO A 211 3.04 -14.13 -2.20
N ASP A 212 3.41 -13.50 -1.08
CA ASP A 212 2.73 -13.65 0.21
C ASP A 212 2.82 -12.34 1.02
N VAL A 213 1.87 -12.13 1.94
CA VAL A 213 1.78 -10.95 2.81
C VAL A 213 1.68 -11.41 4.25
N PHE A 214 2.58 -10.90 5.09
CA PHE A 214 2.66 -11.21 6.52
C PHE A 214 2.22 -9.98 7.31
N PHE A 215 1.25 -10.17 8.20
CA PHE A 215 0.70 -9.08 9.01
C PHE A 215 1.42 -9.00 10.35
N PHE A 216 1.82 -7.78 10.70
CA PHE A 216 2.49 -7.45 11.94
C PHE A 216 1.77 -6.31 12.66
N THR A 217 1.64 -6.42 13.98
CA THR A 217 1.09 -5.36 14.83
C THR A 217 2.03 -4.16 14.92
N CYS A 218 1.59 -3.08 15.60
CA CYS A 218 2.43 -1.92 15.89
C CYS A 218 3.69 -2.27 16.71
N SER A 219 3.65 -3.37 17.45
CA SER A 219 4.75 -3.91 18.25
C SER A 219 5.55 -5.00 17.52
N TRP A 220 5.37 -5.15 16.20
CA TRP A 220 6.05 -6.16 15.37
C TRP A 220 5.74 -7.60 15.78
N LEU A 221 4.56 -7.85 16.34
CA LEU A 221 4.08 -9.21 16.57
C LEU A 221 3.42 -9.76 15.31
N TYR A 222 3.85 -10.94 14.87
CA TYR A 222 3.22 -11.65 13.75
C TYR A 222 1.81 -12.15 14.13
N ILE A 223 0.81 -11.85 13.29
CA ILE A 223 -0.61 -12.23 13.54
C ILE A 223 -1.23 -13.08 12.43
N GLY A 224 -0.43 -13.51 11.45
CA GLY A 224 -0.86 -14.39 10.37
C GLY A 224 -0.43 -13.88 9.00
N ARG A 225 -0.55 -14.75 8.00
CA ARG A 225 -0.34 -14.39 6.58
C ARG A 225 -1.65 -14.33 5.80
N ARG A 226 -1.65 -13.69 4.64
CA ARG A 226 -2.81 -13.49 3.76
C ARG A 226 -3.65 -14.75 3.55
N SER A 227 -3.01 -15.86 3.22
CA SER A 227 -3.73 -17.12 2.97
C SER A 227 -4.36 -17.72 4.24
N GLN A 228 -3.77 -17.50 5.41
CA GLN A 228 -4.29 -18.00 6.70
C GLN A 228 -5.48 -17.17 7.18
N ARG A 229 -5.47 -15.87 6.90
CA ARG A 229 -6.52 -14.92 7.29
C ARG A 229 -7.50 -14.62 6.15
N SER A 230 -7.51 -15.47 5.10
CA SER A 230 -8.22 -15.21 3.84
C SER A 230 -9.72 -14.95 4.02
N ARG A 231 -10.38 -15.60 4.99
CA ARG A 231 -11.81 -15.40 5.26
C ARG A 231 -12.09 -14.02 5.86
N GLU A 232 -11.34 -13.64 6.88
CA GLU A 232 -11.48 -12.34 7.55
C GLU A 232 -11.14 -11.19 6.60
N ILE A 233 -10.04 -11.32 5.85
CA ILE A 233 -9.67 -10.36 4.81
C ILE A 233 -10.76 -10.29 3.73
N GLY A 234 -11.29 -11.43 3.28
CA GLY A 234 -12.35 -11.48 2.29
C GLY A 234 -13.63 -10.78 2.77
N ASN A 235 -14.01 -10.94 4.03
CA ASN A 235 -15.17 -10.27 4.61
C ASN A 235 -15.05 -8.74 4.58
N VAL A 236 -13.84 -8.20 4.86
CA VAL A 236 -13.62 -6.75 4.92
C VAL A 236 -13.39 -6.14 3.53
N THR A 237 -12.77 -6.90 2.63
CA THR A 237 -12.34 -6.38 1.32
C THR A 237 -13.25 -6.78 0.16
N GLY A 238 -14.17 -7.72 0.36
CA GLY A 238 -14.97 -8.31 -0.71
C GLY A 238 -14.16 -9.20 -1.68
N ILE A 239 -12.86 -9.41 -1.43
CA ILE A 239 -11.99 -10.21 -2.31
C ILE A 239 -12.26 -11.70 -2.04
N PRO A 240 -12.49 -12.52 -3.08
CA PRO A 240 -12.68 -13.95 -2.90
C PRO A 240 -11.53 -14.61 -2.15
N HIS A 241 -11.86 -15.47 -1.19
CA HIS A 241 -10.86 -16.17 -0.39
C HIS A 241 -9.93 -17.07 -1.22
N THR A 242 -10.39 -17.54 -2.39
CA THR A 242 -9.59 -18.29 -3.38
C THR A 242 -8.47 -17.42 -3.96
N VAL A 243 -8.74 -16.15 -4.28
CA VAL A 243 -7.73 -15.17 -4.72
C VAL A 243 -6.75 -14.88 -3.57
N LEU A 244 -7.25 -14.71 -2.35
CA LEU A 244 -6.44 -14.44 -1.16
C LEU A 244 -5.53 -15.62 -0.75
N ARG A 245 -5.91 -16.85 -1.09
CA ARG A 245 -5.08 -18.06 -0.91
C ARG A 245 -4.09 -18.27 -2.04
N GLY A 246 -4.30 -17.62 -3.19
CA GLY A 246 -3.53 -17.84 -4.41
C GLY A 246 -4.01 -19.03 -5.25
N ASP A 247 -5.21 -19.54 -4.98
CA ASP A 247 -5.84 -20.63 -5.74
C ASP A 247 -6.29 -20.14 -7.13
N VAL A 248 -6.75 -18.89 -7.21
CA VAL A 248 -7.19 -18.20 -8.43
C VAL A 248 -6.34 -16.94 -8.62
N ARG A 249 -5.90 -16.69 -9.85
CA ARG A 249 -5.14 -15.49 -10.18
C ARG A 249 -6.05 -14.28 -10.26
N VAL A 250 -5.55 -13.10 -9.87
CA VAL A 250 -6.30 -11.84 -9.96
C VAL A 250 -6.84 -11.61 -11.37
N GLN A 251 -6.06 -11.95 -12.40
CA GLN A 251 -6.40 -11.73 -13.81
C GLN A 251 -7.50 -12.66 -14.34
N GLU A 252 -7.81 -13.74 -13.61
CA GLU A 252 -8.91 -14.65 -13.96
C GLU A 252 -10.27 -14.17 -13.42
N ILE A 253 -10.25 -13.10 -12.62
CA ILE A 253 -11.46 -12.45 -12.12
C ILE A 253 -11.91 -11.38 -13.10
N ASP A 254 -13.22 -11.30 -13.30
CA ASP A 254 -13.90 -10.26 -14.08
C ASP A 254 -13.38 -8.85 -13.73
N VAL A 255 -13.28 -7.99 -14.74
CA VAL A 255 -12.69 -6.66 -14.59
C VAL A 255 -13.49 -5.80 -13.61
N ALA A 256 -14.83 -5.84 -13.69
CA ALA A 256 -15.68 -5.07 -12.80
C ALA A 256 -15.54 -5.57 -11.35
N GLU A 257 -15.49 -6.88 -11.13
CA GLU A 257 -15.26 -7.43 -9.79
C GLU A 257 -13.89 -6.98 -9.24
N ARG A 258 -12.81 -7.05 -10.03
CA ARG A 258 -11.48 -6.53 -9.65
C ARG A 258 -11.51 -5.05 -9.26
N MET A 259 -12.19 -4.23 -10.05
CA MET A 259 -12.34 -2.80 -9.78
C MET A 259 -13.16 -2.55 -8.50
N SER A 260 -14.18 -3.38 -8.23
CA SER A 260 -15.04 -3.23 -7.05
C SER A 260 -14.27 -3.37 -5.72
N TRP A 261 -13.10 -4.03 -5.71
CA TRP A 261 -12.27 -4.18 -4.51
C TRP A 261 -11.60 -2.88 -4.05
N SER A 262 -11.54 -1.86 -4.91
CA SER A 262 -11.05 -0.53 -4.54
C SER A 262 -12.13 0.34 -3.87
N ILE A 263 -13.40 -0.02 -4.03
CA ILE A 263 -14.52 0.68 -3.42
C ILE A 263 -14.43 0.57 -1.88
N LEU A 264 -14.83 1.63 -1.19
CA LEU A 264 -14.67 1.87 0.26
C LEU A 264 -13.24 2.17 0.71
N ARG A 265 -12.26 2.12 -0.20
CA ARG A 265 -10.91 2.58 0.13
C ARG A 265 -10.77 4.09 -0.10
N GLU A 266 -10.01 4.71 0.77
CA GLU A 266 -9.71 6.12 0.82
C GLU A 266 -8.31 6.43 0.27
N SER A 267 -8.19 7.63 -0.30
CA SER A 267 -6.92 8.16 -0.72
C SER A 267 -6.70 9.60 -0.30
N THR A 268 -5.45 9.93 0.04
CA THR A 268 -5.04 11.30 0.35
C THR A 268 -5.12 12.19 -0.89
N ARG A 269 -4.65 11.69 -2.04
CA ARG A 269 -4.84 12.34 -3.34
C ARG A 269 -6.06 11.71 -4.02
N PRO A 270 -7.08 12.47 -4.43
CA PRO A 270 -8.29 11.91 -5.04
C PRO A 270 -8.03 11.01 -6.25
N GLN A 271 -7.04 11.36 -7.08
CA GLN A 271 -6.66 10.65 -8.31
C GLN A 271 -6.10 9.24 -8.04
N ASP A 272 -5.53 9.01 -6.85
CA ASP A 272 -5.05 7.69 -6.45
C ASP A 272 -6.16 6.64 -6.40
N ARG A 273 -7.45 7.04 -6.35
CA ARG A 273 -8.58 6.11 -6.52
C ARG A 273 -8.56 5.40 -7.88
N ALA A 274 -8.06 6.07 -8.91
CA ALA A 274 -7.82 5.46 -10.22
C ALA A 274 -6.43 4.82 -10.29
N TYR A 275 -5.39 5.51 -9.82
CA TYR A 275 -4.01 5.03 -9.98
C TYR A 275 -3.71 3.76 -9.17
N CYS A 276 -4.41 3.52 -8.07
CA CYS A 276 -4.30 2.26 -7.33
C CYS A 276 -4.86 1.04 -8.10
N LEU A 277 -5.53 1.23 -9.25
CA LEU A 277 -6.03 0.15 -10.09
C LEU A 277 -5.08 -0.22 -11.24
N LEU A 278 -4.06 0.59 -11.54
CA LEU A 278 -3.17 0.39 -12.70
C LEU A 278 -2.59 -1.03 -12.75
N GLY A 279 -2.01 -1.46 -11.64
CA GLY A 279 -1.47 -2.80 -11.49
C GLY A 279 -2.53 -3.88 -11.62
N ILE A 280 -3.66 -3.73 -10.93
CA ILE A 280 -4.77 -4.71 -10.91
C ILE A 280 -5.35 -4.96 -12.30
N LEU A 281 -5.44 -3.89 -13.11
CA LEU A 281 -5.94 -3.92 -14.47
C LEU A 281 -4.84 -4.19 -15.51
N GLY A 282 -3.57 -4.22 -15.09
CA GLY A 282 -2.43 -4.41 -15.97
C GLY A 282 -2.28 -3.28 -16.99
N VAL A 283 -2.62 -2.04 -16.66
CA VAL A 283 -2.47 -0.88 -17.54
C VAL A 283 -1.46 0.10 -16.97
N SER A 284 -1.00 1.04 -17.79
CA SER A 284 -0.09 2.11 -17.37
C SER A 284 -0.54 3.43 -17.98
N ILE A 285 -0.70 4.44 -17.14
CA ILE A 285 -0.95 5.83 -17.54
C ILE A 285 0.05 6.73 -16.81
N GLU A 286 0.40 7.87 -17.41
CA GLU A 286 1.21 8.87 -16.71
C GLU A 286 0.38 9.54 -15.60
N PRO A 287 0.84 9.52 -14.33
CA PRO A 287 0.11 10.19 -13.25
C PRO A 287 0.04 11.70 -13.49
N ASP A 288 -1.15 12.27 -13.28
CA ASP A 288 -1.42 13.70 -13.37
C ASP A 288 -2.26 14.14 -12.16
N TYR A 289 -1.61 14.73 -11.16
CA TYR A 289 -2.31 15.20 -9.97
C TYR A 289 -2.99 16.57 -10.13
N THR A 290 -2.97 17.14 -11.34
CA THR A 290 -3.71 18.37 -11.68
C THR A 290 -5.11 18.08 -12.23
N GLU A 291 -5.34 16.85 -12.70
CA GLU A 291 -6.65 16.40 -13.20
C GLU A 291 -7.61 16.07 -12.05
N ASN A 292 -8.91 16.10 -12.29
CA ASN A 292 -9.90 15.67 -11.31
C ASN A 292 -10.05 14.12 -11.30
N VAL A 293 -10.69 13.57 -10.26
CA VAL A 293 -10.83 12.11 -10.14
C VAL A 293 -11.56 11.48 -11.32
N LEU A 294 -12.51 12.18 -11.93
CA LEU A 294 -13.27 11.65 -13.06
C LEU A 294 -12.43 11.56 -14.33
N GLU A 295 -11.59 12.56 -14.59
CA GLU A 295 -10.60 12.54 -15.68
C GLU A 295 -9.61 11.39 -15.52
N ALA A 296 -9.13 11.16 -14.29
CA ALA A 296 -8.23 10.04 -13.99
C ALA A 296 -8.86 8.67 -14.30
N PHE A 297 -10.15 8.48 -13.95
CA PHE A 297 -10.87 7.25 -14.26
C PHE A 297 -11.20 7.09 -15.75
N ASN A 298 -11.53 8.18 -16.47
CA ASN A 298 -11.72 8.13 -17.92
C ASN A 298 -10.43 7.65 -18.61
N ARG A 299 -9.28 8.22 -18.24
CA ARG A 299 -7.98 7.79 -18.78
C ARG A 299 -7.63 6.35 -18.42
N LEU A 300 -8.01 5.89 -17.23
CA LEU A 300 -7.86 4.49 -16.82
C LEU A 300 -8.69 3.57 -17.73
N GLN A 301 -9.95 3.92 -17.97
CA GLN A 301 -10.85 3.18 -18.86
C GLN A 301 -10.32 3.16 -20.30
N ASP A 302 -9.90 4.31 -20.84
CA ASP A 302 -9.32 4.42 -22.19
C ASP A 302 -8.07 3.54 -22.33
N ALA A 303 -7.18 3.56 -21.32
CA ALA A 303 -5.98 2.73 -21.31
C ALA A 303 -6.31 1.23 -21.25
N PHE A 304 -7.38 0.86 -20.53
CA PHE A 304 -7.85 -0.52 -20.48
C PHE A 304 -8.45 -0.97 -21.81
N VAL A 305 -9.41 -0.23 -22.36
CA VAL A 305 -10.06 -0.50 -23.65
C VAL A 305 -9.03 -0.61 -24.76
N LYS A 306 -8.03 0.29 -24.77
CA LYS A 306 -6.94 0.26 -25.74
C LYS A 306 -6.08 -1.01 -25.63
N LYS A 307 -5.86 -1.51 -24.41
CA LYS A 307 -5.01 -2.69 -24.17
C LYS A 307 -5.77 -4.01 -24.37
N TYR A 308 -7.06 -4.04 -24.04
CA TYR A 308 -7.92 -5.22 -24.09
C TYR A 308 -9.21 -4.94 -24.89
N PRO A 309 -9.12 -4.73 -26.21
CA PRO A 309 -10.26 -4.37 -27.05
C PRO A 309 -11.37 -5.45 -27.09
N ASP A 310 -11.03 -6.70 -26.78
CA ASP A 310 -11.99 -7.82 -26.75
C ASP A 310 -12.72 -7.93 -25.39
N GLU A 311 -12.25 -7.24 -24.34
CA GLU A 311 -12.83 -7.22 -22.99
C GLU A 311 -13.71 -5.97 -22.74
N VAL A 312 -13.97 -5.18 -23.78
CA VAL A 312 -14.65 -3.87 -23.70
C VAL A 312 -16.10 -3.99 -23.23
N GLY A 313 -16.76 -5.13 -23.46
CA GLY A 313 -18.13 -5.37 -23.01
C GLY A 313 -18.33 -5.23 -21.48
N GLU A 314 -17.27 -5.44 -20.70
CA GLU A 314 -17.29 -5.35 -19.22
C GLU A 314 -17.24 -3.90 -18.70
N LEU A 315 -16.78 -2.95 -19.52
CA LEU A 315 -16.62 -1.53 -19.13
C LEU A 315 -17.31 -0.52 -20.06
N GLY A 316 -17.77 -0.93 -21.25
CA GLY A 316 -17.94 -0.04 -22.40
C GLY A 316 -19.36 0.37 -22.80
N GLY A 317 -20.38 0.16 -21.95
CA GLY A 317 -21.79 0.37 -22.35
C GLY A 317 -22.51 1.58 -21.74
N GLY A 318 -21.98 2.19 -20.68
CA GLY A 318 -22.70 3.17 -19.85
C GLY A 318 -21.87 4.40 -19.47
N THR A 319 -22.48 5.35 -18.78
CA THR A 319 -21.74 6.49 -18.24
C THR A 319 -20.79 6.03 -17.13
N ILE A 320 -19.74 6.80 -16.87
CA ILE A 320 -18.86 6.55 -15.71
C ILE A 320 -19.62 6.44 -14.39
N LYS A 321 -20.74 7.15 -14.26
CA LYS A 321 -21.64 7.09 -13.10
C LYS A 321 -22.30 5.72 -12.99
N ASP A 322 -22.70 5.12 -14.10
CA ASP A 322 -23.28 3.78 -14.13
C ASP A 322 -22.25 2.73 -13.74
N LEU A 323 -21.01 2.87 -14.24
CA LEU A 323 -19.87 2.05 -13.81
C LEU A 323 -19.67 2.16 -12.30
N PHE A 324 -19.56 3.37 -11.75
CA PHE A 324 -19.39 3.56 -10.31
C PHE A 324 -20.53 2.93 -9.50
N ASN A 325 -21.79 3.13 -9.91
CA ASN A 325 -22.94 2.53 -9.23
C ASN A 325 -22.88 0.99 -9.26
N MET A 326 -22.50 0.40 -10.38
CA MET A 326 -22.31 -1.05 -10.50
C MET A 326 -21.20 -1.53 -9.56
N LEU A 327 -20.04 -0.88 -9.56
CA LEU A 327 -18.91 -1.24 -8.70
C LEU A 327 -19.25 -1.12 -7.21
N VAL A 328 -20.00 -0.08 -6.83
CA VAL A 328 -20.51 0.09 -5.46
C VAL A 328 -21.42 -1.07 -5.09
N ASN A 329 -22.42 -1.39 -5.91
CA ASN A 329 -23.33 -2.50 -5.64
C ASN A 329 -22.57 -3.84 -5.49
N GLN A 330 -21.64 -4.14 -6.40
CA GLN A 330 -20.81 -5.35 -6.32
C GLN A 330 -19.97 -5.39 -5.03
N SER A 331 -19.34 -4.27 -4.69
CA SER A 331 -18.50 -4.12 -3.50
C SER A 331 -19.27 -4.39 -2.19
N TYR A 332 -20.46 -3.81 -2.05
CA TYR A 332 -21.31 -4.01 -0.87
C TYR A 332 -21.85 -5.42 -0.78
N HIS A 333 -22.31 -5.97 -1.91
CA HIS A 333 -22.79 -7.35 -1.99
C HIS A 333 -21.69 -8.35 -1.58
N ALA A 334 -20.47 -8.20 -2.10
CA ALA A 334 -19.34 -9.08 -1.79
C ALA A 334 -18.94 -9.07 -0.30
N ARG A 335 -19.16 -7.95 0.39
CA ARG A 335 -18.89 -7.79 1.84
C ARG A 335 -20.08 -8.14 2.73
N GLY A 336 -21.26 -8.39 2.15
CA GLY A 336 -22.50 -8.59 2.91
C GLY A 336 -22.97 -7.35 3.68
N ILE A 337 -22.60 -6.14 3.22
CA ILE A 337 -22.92 -4.88 3.88
C ILE A 337 -24.17 -4.26 3.24
N LYS A 338 -25.05 -3.66 4.04
CA LYS A 338 -26.18 -2.87 3.52
C LYS A 338 -25.68 -1.51 3.04
N MET A 339 -26.06 -1.13 1.83
CA MET A 339 -25.73 0.16 1.23
C MET A 339 -26.40 1.31 2.00
N LYS A 340 -25.65 2.38 2.30
CA LYS A 340 -26.20 3.60 2.93
C LYS A 340 -26.54 4.62 1.84
N GLU A 341 -27.55 5.46 2.07
CA GLU A 341 -27.98 6.49 1.10
C GLU A 341 -26.87 7.49 0.72
N ALA A 342 -25.91 7.74 1.63
CA ALA A 342 -24.80 8.65 1.39
C ALA A 342 -23.77 8.10 0.38
N ASP A 343 -23.67 6.78 0.25
CA ASP A 343 -22.69 6.11 -0.62
C ASP A 343 -23.22 5.93 -2.05
N MET A 344 -24.48 6.29 -2.29
CA MET A 344 -25.19 6.22 -3.57
C MET A 344 -25.18 7.57 -4.33
N LYS A 345 -24.74 8.65 -3.68
CA LYS A 345 -24.67 10.01 -4.23
C LYS A 345 -23.22 10.37 -4.56
#